data_AF-A0A6P1E8W9-F1
#
_entry.id   AF-A0A6P1E8W9-F1
#
_cell.length_a   1.000
_cell.length_b   1.000
_cell.length_c   1.000
_cell.angle_alpha   90.00
_cell.angle_beta   90.00
_cell.angle_gamma   90.00
#
_symmetry.space_group_name_H-M   'P 1'
#
loop_
_entity.id
_entity.type
_entity.pdbx_description
1 polymer ?
#
loop_
_entity_poly.entity_id
_entity_poly.type
_entity_poly.pdbx_seq_one_letter_code
_entity_poly.pdbx_strand_id
1 'polypeptide(L)' 'MLLEAREEGEQIGLEKGEQIGLEKGRQEAAQATARYLIELGVLSDAQVAQATGLSLAQIEALRSAGPH' A
#
# COMPACT_ATOMS: atom_id res chain seq x y z
N MET A 1 24.15 5.84 29.88
CA MET A 1 24.35 4.57 29.13
C MET A 1 23.08 3.74 29.01
N LEU A 2 22.52 3.09 30.06
CA LEU A 2 21.31 2.25 29.89
C LEU A 2 20.02 3.02 29.58
N LEU A 3 19.86 4.23 30.13
CA LEU A 3 18.68 5.07 29.87
C LEU A 3 18.69 5.60 28.43
N GLU A 4 19.83 6.14 27.99
CA GLU A 4 20.06 6.61 26.61
C GLU A 4 19.83 5.49 25.59
N ALA A 5 20.35 4.28 25.85
CA ALA A 5 20.11 3.14 24.97
C ALA A 5 18.62 2.74 24.88
N ARG A 6 17.85 2.95 25.96
CA ARG A 6 16.39 2.71 25.95
C ARG A 6 15.66 3.78 25.16
N GLU A 7 16.01 5.05 25.37
CA GLU A 7 15.44 6.19 24.66
C GLU A 7 15.72 6.10 23.14
N GLU A 8 16.95 5.76 22.76
CA GLU A 8 17.31 5.49 21.36
C GLU A 8 16.52 4.31 20.77
N GLY A 9 16.36 3.23 21.54
CA GLY A 9 15.57 2.08 21.12
C GLY A 9 14.10 2.39 20.91
N GLU A 10 13.49 3.17 21.81
CA GLU A 10 12.11 3.65 21.71
C GLU A 10 11.93 4.57 20.49
N GLN A 11 12.86 5.51 20.26
CA GLN A 11 12.84 6.42 19.12
C GLN A 11 12.95 5.66 17.78
N ILE A 12 13.91 4.73 17.66
CA ILE A 12 14.08 3.91 16.46
C ILE A 12 12.85 3.03 16.23
N GLY A 13 12.25 2.50 17.30
CA GLY A 13 11.03 1.69 17.22
C GLY A 13 9.85 2.49 16.68
N LEU A 14 9.67 3.72 17.17
CA LEU A 14 8.61 4.62 16.72
C LEU A 14 8.80 5.01 15.26
N GLU A 15 10.00 5.44 14.86
CA GLU A 15 10.32 5.84 13.48
C GLU A 15 10.09 4.69 12.49
N LYS A 16 10.56 3.48 12.81
CA LYS A 16 10.33 2.30 11.98
C LYS A 16 8.84 1.94 11.92
N GLY A 17 8.14 2.01 13.05
CA GLY A 17 6.70 1.74 13.12
C GLY A 17 5.89 2.69 12.23
N GLU A 18 6.20 3.98 12.29
CA GLU A 18 5.56 5.01 11.47
C GLU A 18 5.84 4.79 9.98
N GLN A 19 7.11 4.54 9.61
CA GLN A 19 7.48 4.27 8.23
C GLN A 19 6.75 3.05 7.65
N ILE A 20 6.73 1.94 8.39
CA ILE A 20 6.02 0.71 7.98
C ILE A 20 4.52 0.96 7.87
N GLY A 21 3.94 1.70 8.82
CA GLY A 21 2.51 2.03 8.81
C GLY A 21 2.12 2.86 7.60
N LEU A 22 2.89 3.91 7.29
CA LEU A 22 2.67 4.76 6.11
C LEU A 22 2.84 4.00 4.79
N GLU A 23 3.82 3.09 4.70
CA GLU A 23 4.01 2.26 3.51
C GLU A 23 2.84 1.29 3.30
N LYS A 24 2.42 0.58 4.35
CA LYS A 24 1.26 -0.32 4.30
C LYS A 24 -0.03 0.42 3.94
N GLY A 25 -0.29 1.56 4.60
CA GLY A 25 -1.48 2.37 4.34
C GLY A 25 -1.53 2.88 2.90
N ARG A 26 -0.39 3.32 2.34
CA ARG A 26 -0.32 3.71 0.92
C ARG A 26 -0.60 2.55 -0.02
N GLN A 27 -0.04 1.36 0.25
CA GLN A 27 -0.31 0.17 -0.57
C GLN A 27 -1.78 -0.26 -0.49
N GLU A 28 -2.36 -0.30 0.71
CA GLU A 28 -3.77 -0.67 0.91
C GLU A 28 -4.72 0.31 0.21
N ALA A 29 -4.46 1.62 0.32
CA ALA A 29 -5.24 2.66 -0.35
C ALA A 29 -5.15 2.55 -1.89
N ALA A 30 -3.95 2.28 -2.42
CA ALA A 30 -3.76 2.08 -3.85
C ALA A 30 -4.52 0.84 -4.35
N GLN A 31 -4.46 -0.28 -3.62
CA GLN A 31 -5.21 -1.49 -3.95
C GLN A 31 -6.73 -1.29 -3.85
N ALA A 32 -7.22 -0.60 -2.82
CA ALA A 32 -8.65 -0.30 -2.66
C ALA A 32 -9.16 0.55 -3.83
N THR A 33 -8.41 1.59 -4.20
CA THR A 33 -8.72 2.43 -5.36
C THR A 33 -8.72 1.62 -6.65
N ALA A 34 -7.74 0.73 -6.84
CA ALA A 34 -7.66 -0.11 -8.03
C ALA A 34 -8.85 -1.07 -8.13
N ARG A 35 -9.26 -1.72 -7.02
CA ARG A 35 -10.45 -2.58 -6.99
C ARG A 35 -11.71 -1.82 -7.41
N TYR A 36 -11.91 -0.63 -6.87
CA TYR A 36 -13.04 0.23 -7.24
C TYR A 36 -13.03 0.60 -8.74
N LEU A 37 -11.87 0.99 -9.28
CA LEU A 37 -11.75 1.33 -10.70
C LEU A 37 -11.96 0.13 -11.63
N ILE A 38 -11.48 -1.06 -11.24
CA ILE A 38 -11.72 -2.32 -11.95
C ILE A 38 -13.21 -2.65 -11.97
N GLU A 39 -13.88 -2.52 -10.83
CA GLU A 39 -15.31 -2.79 -10.66
C GLU A 39 -16.18 -1.84 -11.51
N LEU A 40 -15.79 -0.55 -11.61
CA LEU A 40 -16.45 0.39 -12.50
C LEU A 40 -16.36 -0.02 -13.98
N GLY A 41 -15.33 -0.77 -14.38
CA GLY A 41 -15.19 -1.32 -15.73
C GLY A 41 -14.95 -0.30 -16.84
N VAL A 42 -14.65 0.96 -16.51
CA VAL A 42 -14.50 2.06 -17.47
C VAL A 42 -13.05 2.32 -17.90
N LEU A 43 -12.07 1.77 -17.18
CA LEU A 43 -10.64 1.94 -17.45
C LEU A 43 -9.99 0.61 -17.86
N SER A 44 -9.00 0.69 -18.74
CA SER A 44 -8.08 -0.43 -19.03
C SER A 44 -7.12 -0.68 -17.86
N ASP A 45 -6.55 -1.88 -17.77
CA ASP A 45 -5.60 -2.23 -16.71
C ASP A 45 -4.37 -1.30 -16.68
N ALA A 46 -3.92 -0.82 -17.84
CA ALA A 46 -2.84 0.17 -17.93
C ALA A 46 -3.23 1.54 -17.34
N GLN A 47 -4.48 1.98 -17.54
CA GLN A 47 -4.98 3.22 -16.96
C GLN A 47 -5.19 3.08 -15.44
N VAL A 48 -5.67 1.93 -14.97
CA VAL A 48 -5.79 1.67 -13.53
C VAL A 48 -4.41 1.65 -12.87
N ALA A 49 -3.43 0.97 -13.47
CA ALA A 49 -2.04 0.96 -13.03
C ALA A 49 -1.47 2.39 -12.93
N GLN A 50 -1.65 3.21 -13.97
CA GLN A 50 -1.22 4.60 -13.96
C GLN A 50 -1.89 5.43 -12.86
N ALA A 51 -3.21 5.29 -12.68
CA ALA A 51 -3.97 6.07 -11.70
C ALA A 51 -3.65 5.71 -10.24
N THR A 52 -3.26 4.47 -9.99
CA THR A 52 -3.03 3.94 -8.63
C THR A 52 -1.55 3.80 -8.27
N GLY A 53 -0.65 3.94 -9.23
CA GLY A 53 0.78 3.70 -9.05
C GLY A 53 1.14 2.21 -8.87
N LEU A 54 0.20 1.30 -9.15
CA LEU A 54 0.44 -0.14 -9.14
C LEU A 54 1.01 -0.62 -10.48
N SER A 55 1.71 -1.73 -10.46
CA SER A 55 2.16 -2.41 -11.69
C SER A 55 1.00 -3.15 -12.36
N LEU A 56 1.11 -3.39 -13.68
CA LEU A 56 0.14 -4.18 -14.43
C LEU A 56 -0.10 -5.56 -13.80
N ALA A 57 0.95 -6.24 -13.36
CA ALA A 57 0.86 -7.54 -12.69
C ALA A 57 0.03 -7.48 -11.39
N GLN A 58 0.12 -6.38 -10.63
CA GLN A 58 -0.71 -6.17 -9.45
C GLN A 58 -2.18 -5.94 -9.82
N ILE A 59 -2.46 -5.22 -10.91
CA ILE A 59 -3.83 -5.03 -11.40
C ILE A 59 -4.43 -6.36 -11.87
N GLU A 60 -3.69 -7.16 -12.64
CA GLU A 60 -4.11 -8.49 -13.09
C GLU A 60 -4.41 -9.43 -11.92
N ALA A 61 -3.57 -9.41 -10.89
CA ALA A 61 -3.77 -10.18 -9.67
C ALA A 61 -5.05 -9.75 -8.93
N LEU A 62 -5.30 -8.43 -8.80
CA LEU A 62 -6.52 -7.90 -8.18
C LEU A 62 -7.78 -8.28 -8.96
N ARG A 63 -7.71 -8.25 -10.30
CA ARG A 63 -8.83 -8.65 -11.17
C ARG A 63 -9.14 -10.15 -11.05
N SER A 64 -8.10 -10.97 -10.92
CA SER A 64 -8.23 -12.43 -10.80
C SER A 64 -8.73 -12.88 -9.43
N ALA A 65 -8.53 -12.08 -8.39
CA ALA A 65 -8.99 -12.38 -7.04
C ALA A 65 -10.52 -12.30 -6.87
N GLY A 66 -11.24 -11.69 -7.84
CA GLY A 66 -12.69 -11.48 -7.78
C GLY A 66 -13.12 -10.47 -6.69
N PRO A 67 -14.38 -10.03 -6.69
CA PRO A 67 -14.93 -9.25 -5.58
C PRO A 67 -15.02 -10.14 -4.32
N HIS A 68 -14.63 -9.58 -3.16
CA HIS A 68 -14.83 -10.19 -1.85
C HIS A 68 -16.30 -10.20 -1.44
#